data_AF-A0A812KE83-F1
#
_entry.id   AF-A0A812KE83-F1
#
_cell.length_a   1.000
_cell.length_b   1.000
_cell.length_c   1.000
_cell.angle_alpha   90.00
_cell.angle_beta   90.00
_cell.angle_gamma   90.00
#
_symmetry.space_group_name_H-M   'P 1'
#
loop_
_entity.id
_entity.type
_entity.pdbx_description
1 polymer ?
#
loop_
_entity_poly.entity_id
_entity_poly.type
_entity_poly.pdbx_seq_one_letter_code
_entity_poly.pdbx_strand_id
1 'polypeptide(L)'
;MARYRSVQAIAFSLIARVAGSRLKLGILVLACGCCTGIYVLTRADRPPPKINFVHPCVAAIRRNVTHQPSSEYLSSQLEESWLQSSIDGSAICNMSLRQQQQARIWTGYSKSVFRPDGQPAREPTPEEASVLSSFSRSVDGVSLQSYIEPLHGMARHPMSESCRATDPSFTADTFDITYIVTENACGRSEPKPIVKYYDLGCTDNGNSLNAFDGLKYDFGVGLGPSIPLFFQMYKDRCLEFDEIFAWEVTPMNVTHWWQPIPDHIRHRVHFYNIPVAENPCPQALRGPLPEKGSFLRLLQESAEPSDFVVVKVDIDHGPELEIVEALAERPELAQLVDEIFFEYHFDFPELYPGWGYPPWNHRTVNTALDLLQRLRLAGIRSHFWI
;
A
#
# COMPACT_ATOMS: atom_id res chain seq x y z
N MET A 1 -10.96 -38.61 51.66
CA MET A 1 -11.97 -38.72 50.59
C MET A 1 -13.01 -37.61 50.75
N ALA A 2 -12.81 -36.46 50.11
CA ALA A 2 -13.80 -35.37 50.10
C ALA A 2 -14.51 -35.37 48.75
N ARG A 3 -15.85 -35.49 48.79
CA ARG A 3 -16.73 -35.64 47.64
C ARG A 3 -16.89 -34.30 46.89
N TYR A 4 -16.64 -34.31 45.59
CA TYR A 4 -17.06 -33.22 44.69
C TYR A 4 -18.59 -33.14 44.68
N ARG A 5 -19.15 -31.95 44.97
CA ARG A 5 -20.57 -31.65 44.75
C ARG A 5 -20.72 -30.97 43.39
N SER A 6 -21.74 -31.39 42.66
CA SER A 6 -22.14 -30.94 41.32
C SER A 6 -22.47 -29.45 41.29
N VAL A 7 -21.94 -28.74 40.28
CA VAL A 7 -22.39 -27.38 39.91
C VAL A 7 -23.70 -27.52 39.12
N GLN A 8 -24.77 -26.88 39.56
CA GLN A 8 -26.00 -26.72 38.78
C GLN A 8 -26.04 -25.32 38.17
N ALA A 9 -26.12 -25.23 36.85
CA ALA A 9 -26.40 -23.98 36.15
C ALA A 9 -27.93 -23.77 36.13
N ILE A 10 -28.39 -22.64 36.65
CA ILE A 10 -29.79 -22.22 36.57
C ILE A 10 -29.85 -20.99 35.66
N ALA A 11 -30.48 -21.15 34.50
CA ALA A 11 -30.73 -20.05 33.58
C ALA A 11 -32.09 -19.41 33.88
N PHE A 12 -32.10 -18.12 34.23
CA PHE A 12 -33.33 -17.33 34.28
C PHE A 12 -33.43 -16.45 33.03
N SER A 13 -34.61 -16.45 32.40
CA SER A 13 -34.91 -15.53 31.30
C SER A 13 -35.80 -14.42 31.83
N LEU A 14 -35.25 -13.20 31.92
CA LEU A 14 -36.03 -12.01 32.25
C LEU A 14 -36.42 -11.30 30.95
N ILE A 15 -37.72 -11.23 30.66
CA ILE A 15 -38.23 -10.49 29.50
C ILE A 15 -38.70 -9.12 29.99
N ALA A 16 -37.88 -8.08 29.78
CA ALA A 16 -38.33 -6.70 29.95
C ALA A 16 -38.85 -6.18 28.61
N ARG A 17 -40.09 -5.69 28.57
CA ARG A 17 -40.64 -4.96 27.42
C ARG A 17 -40.36 -3.47 27.62
N VAL A 18 -39.43 -2.92 26.84
CA VAL A 18 -39.31 -1.48 26.62
C VAL A 18 -39.46 -1.24 25.12
N ALA A 19 -40.44 -0.41 24.76
CA ALA A 19 -40.71 0.15 23.43
C ALA A 19 -40.28 -0.71 22.21
N GLY A 20 -41.14 -1.66 21.83
CA GLY A 20 -41.17 -2.23 20.47
C GLY A 20 -40.03 -3.19 20.06
N SER A 21 -38.98 -3.36 20.86
CA SER A 21 -37.84 -4.20 20.50
C SER A 21 -37.69 -5.39 21.46
N ARG A 22 -37.73 -6.63 20.94
CA ARG A 22 -37.44 -7.83 21.75
C ARG A 22 -35.94 -7.92 22.04
N LEU A 23 -35.47 -7.32 23.14
CA LEU A 23 -34.12 -7.55 23.64
C LEU A 23 -34.11 -8.85 24.48
N LYS A 24 -33.36 -9.87 24.05
CA LYS A 24 -33.04 -11.03 24.90
C LYS A 24 -31.74 -10.72 25.64
N LEU A 25 -31.84 -10.37 26.92
CA LEU A 25 -30.67 -10.29 27.81
C LEU A 25 -30.43 -11.67 28.42
N GLY A 26 -29.30 -12.29 28.10
CA GLY A 26 -28.85 -13.51 28.79
C GLY A 26 -27.96 -13.12 29.96
N ILE A 27 -28.43 -13.32 31.19
CA ILE A 27 -27.62 -13.10 32.40
C ILE A 27 -27.12 -14.47 32.85
N LEU A 28 -25.79 -14.66 32.87
CA LEU A 28 -25.16 -15.85 33.43
C LEU A 28 -24.69 -15.51 34.84
N VAL A 29 -25.33 -16.11 35.85
CA VAL A 29 -24.92 -15.96 37.25
C VAL A 29 -24.15 -17.21 37.66
N LEU A 30 -22.85 -17.07 37.87
CA LEU A 30 -22.00 -18.12 38.44
C LEU A 30 -21.84 -17.85 39.93
N ALA A 31 -22.45 -18.70 40.76
CA ALA A 31 -22.27 -18.67 42.20
C ALA A 31 -21.17 -19.66 42.59
N CYS A 32 -20.03 -19.15 43.05
CA CYS A 32 -19.04 -19.94 43.79
C CYS A 32 -18.98 -19.42 45.23
N GLY A 33 -18.90 -20.33 46.20
CA GLY A 33 -19.27 -20.12 47.61
C GLY A 33 -18.53 -19.06 48.43
N CYS A 34 -17.72 -18.18 47.83
CA CYS A 34 -17.09 -17.05 48.53
C CYS A 34 -17.15 -15.70 47.79
N CYS A 35 -17.62 -15.61 46.53
CA CYS A 35 -17.72 -14.33 45.81
C CYS A 35 -18.89 -14.34 44.81
N THR A 36 -19.73 -13.31 44.83
CA THR A 36 -20.82 -13.10 43.86
C THR A 36 -20.41 -12.00 42.89
N GLY A 37 -20.11 -12.34 41.63
CA GLY A 37 -19.87 -11.38 40.56
C GLY A 37 -20.98 -11.43 39.52
N ILE A 38 -21.54 -10.29 39.15
CA ILE A 38 -22.50 -10.16 38.03
C ILE A 38 -21.70 -9.85 36.78
N TYR A 39 -21.62 -10.79 35.85
CA TYR A 39 -21.07 -10.53 34.52
C TYR A 39 -22.20 -10.12 33.59
N VAL A 40 -22.17 -8.86 33.15
CA VAL A 40 -23.02 -8.36 32.07
C VAL A 40 -22.26 -8.62 30.77
N LEU A 41 -22.68 -9.63 30.01
CA LEU A 41 -22.20 -9.82 28.64
C LEU A 41 -22.69 -8.63 27.81
N THR A 42 -21.83 -7.62 27.65
CA THR A 42 -22.09 -6.53 26.72
C THR A 42 -21.97 -7.07 25.30
N ARG A 43 -22.60 -6.41 24.33
CA ARG A 43 -22.71 -6.84 22.93
C ARG A 43 -21.36 -6.97 22.19
N ALA A 44 -20.23 -6.76 22.87
CA ALA A 44 -18.87 -6.84 22.37
C ALA A 44 -18.35 -8.28 22.15
N ASP A 45 -18.99 -9.31 22.73
CA ASP A 45 -18.49 -10.69 22.65
C ASP A 45 -19.05 -11.52 21.49
N ARG A 46 -19.80 -10.90 20.56
CA ARG A 46 -20.14 -11.58 19.31
C ARG A 46 -19.16 -11.15 18.24
N PRO A 47 -18.31 -12.06 17.71
CA PRO A 47 -17.59 -11.75 16.49
C PRO A 47 -18.63 -11.32 15.44
N PRO A 48 -18.39 -10.21 14.72
CA PRO A 48 -19.29 -9.79 13.67
C PRO A 48 -19.54 -10.96 12.72
N PRO A 49 -20.77 -11.13 12.21
CA PRO A 49 -21.04 -12.19 11.24
C PRO A 49 -20.03 -12.07 10.10
N LYS A 50 -19.34 -13.17 9.78
CA LYS A 50 -18.46 -13.24 8.61
C LYS A 50 -19.31 -13.03 7.36
N ILE A 51 -19.33 -11.80 6.84
CA ILE A 51 -19.92 -11.51 5.55
C ILE A 51 -18.89 -11.96 4.51
N ASN A 52 -19.20 -12.97 3.72
CA ASN A 52 -18.36 -13.42 2.60
C ASN A 52 -18.66 -12.57 1.36
N PHE A 53 -18.44 -11.26 1.42
CA PHE A 53 -18.40 -10.45 0.21
C PHE A 53 -16.98 -10.50 -0.34
N VAL A 54 -16.85 -10.53 -1.66
CA VAL A 54 -15.57 -10.52 -2.36
C VAL A 54 -15.59 -9.26 -3.18
N HIS A 55 -14.52 -8.46 -3.15
CA HIS A 55 -14.48 -7.22 -3.92
C HIS A 55 -14.83 -7.54 -5.39
N PRO A 56 -15.71 -6.78 -6.07
CA PRO A 56 -16.16 -7.11 -7.42
C PRO A 56 -15.00 -7.29 -8.42
N CYS A 57 -13.89 -6.56 -8.24
CA CYS A 57 -12.69 -6.76 -9.04
C CYS A 57 -12.09 -8.16 -8.83
N VAL A 58 -11.86 -8.57 -7.57
CA VAL A 58 -11.30 -9.88 -7.21
C VAL A 58 -12.15 -11.03 -7.77
N ALA A 59 -13.48 -10.91 -7.70
CA ALA A 59 -14.39 -11.91 -8.26
C ALA A 59 -14.35 -11.98 -9.80
N ALA A 60 -13.94 -10.89 -10.46
CA ALA A 60 -13.93 -10.76 -11.91
C ALA A 60 -12.61 -11.17 -12.57
N ILE A 61 -11.50 -11.27 -11.82
CA ILE A 61 -10.17 -11.66 -12.30
C ILE A 61 -10.21 -13.04 -12.97
N ARG A 62 -9.52 -13.18 -14.10
CA ARG A 62 -9.28 -14.48 -14.75
C ARG A 62 -7.79 -14.79 -14.70
N ARG A 63 -7.40 -15.83 -13.98
CA ARG A 63 -5.99 -16.26 -13.79
C ARG A 63 -5.25 -16.75 -15.06
N ASN A 64 -5.82 -16.57 -16.26
CA ASN A 64 -5.28 -17.10 -17.51
C ASN A 64 -4.75 -16.01 -18.46
N VAL A 65 -4.51 -14.79 -18.00
CA VAL A 65 -3.84 -13.77 -18.82
C VAL A 65 -2.35 -14.11 -18.86
N THR A 66 -1.86 -14.52 -20.03
CA THR A 66 -0.43 -14.76 -20.26
C THR A 66 0.13 -13.54 -20.99
N HIS A 67 0.70 -12.61 -20.23
CA HIS A 67 1.49 -11.52 -20.76
C HIS A 67 2.98 -11.89 -20.65
N GLN A 68 3.78 -11.50 -21.65
CA GLN A 68 5.23 -11.52 -21.52
C GLN A 68 5.69 -10.09 -21.21
N PRO A 69 5.91 -9.76 -19.93
CA PRO A 69 6.45 -8.45 -19.56
C PRO A 69 7.85 -8.24 -20.18
N SER A 70 8.24 -6.98 -20.35
CA SER A 70 9.58 -6.58 -20.82
C SER A 70 10.69 -6.97 -19.82
N SER A 71 10.31 -7.21 -18.57
CA SER A 71 11.19 -7.66 -17.49
C SER A 71 10.63 -8.89 -16.79
N GLU A 72 11.50 -9.83 -16.44
CA GLU A 72 11.14 -10.98 -15.60
C GLU A 72 11.24 -10.60 -14.13
N TYR A 73 10.19 -10.86 -13.37
CA TYR A 73 10.13 -10.61 -11.93
C TYR A 73 10.52 -11.87 -11.14
N LEU A 74 11.38 -11.70 -10.14
CA LEU A 74 11.84 -12.75 -9.23
C LEU A 74 11.60 -12.31 -7.78
N SER A 75 10.67 -12.99 -7.10
CA SER A 75 10.44 -12.84 -5.65
C SER A 75 11.63 -13.39 -4.85
N SER A 76 11.96 -12.73 -3.74
CA SER A 76 12.90 -13.29 -2.76
C SER A 76 12.24 -14.39 -1.92
N GLN A 77 13.05 -15.24 -1.28
CA GLN A 77 12.53 -16.25 -0.34
C GLN A 77 11.73 -15.61 0.82
N LEU A 78 12.13 -14.39 1.21
CA LEU A 78 11.45 -13.63 2.23
C LEU A 78 10.01 -13.30 1.81
N GLU A 79 9.87 -12.79 0.58
CA GLU A 79 8.58 -12.49 -0.03
C GLU A 79 7.73 -13.75 -0.26
N GLU A 80 8.31 -14.82 -0.80
CA GLU A 80 7.59 -16.07 -1.06
C GLU A 80 6.89 -16.62 0.18
N SER A 81 7.54 -16.51 1.34
CA SER A 81 6.94 -16.97 2.59
C SER A 81 5.72 -16.17 3.02
N TRP A 82 5.61 -14.88 2.64
CA TRP A 82 4.37 -14.10 2.78
C TRP A 82 3.30 -14.57 1.80
N LEU A 83 3.67 -14.71 0.53
CA LEU A 83 2.75 -15.09 -0.54
C LEU A 83 2.14 -16.49 -0.37
N GLN A 84 2.87 -17.41 0.26
CA GLN A 84 2.41 -18.77 0.53
C GLN A 84 1.62 -18.91 1.83
N SER A 85 1.63 -17.89 2.68
CA SER A 85 0.96 -17.92 3.99
C SER A 85 -0.41 -17.26 3.91
N SER A 86 -1.44 -17.91 4.47
CA SER A 86 -2.72 -17.23 4.73
C SER A 86 -2.63 -16.53 6.08
N ILE A 87 -2.42 -15.21 6.06
CA ILE A 87 -2.18 -14.42 7.27
C ILE A 87 -3.37 -13.49 7.57
N ASP A 88 -3.83 -13.46 8.81
CA ASP A 88 -4.84 -12.54 9.32
C ASP A 88 -4.50 -12.02 10.74
N GLY A 89 -4.93 -10.78 11.03
CA GLY A 89 -4.79 -10.13 12.32
C GLY A 89 -3.39 -10.26 12.95
N SER A 90 -3.34 -10.78 14.18
CA SER A 90 -2.10 -10.90 14.95
C SER A 90 -1.05 -11.85 14.33
N ALA A 91 -1.42 -12.66 13.33
CA ALA A 91 -0.45 -13.46 12.59
C ALA A 91 0.52 -12.59 11.76
N ILE A 92 0.13 -11.36 11.41
CA ILE A 92 0.98 -10.42 10.68
C ILE A 92 2.22 -10.09 11.51
N CYS A 93 2.06 -9.56 12.72
CA CYS A 93 3.18 -9.21 13.60
C CYS A 93 4.05 -10.42 13.96
N ASN A 94 3.45 -11.59 14.17
CA ASN A 94 4.20 -12.82 14.41
C ASN A 94 5.05 -13.26 13.20
N MET A 95 4.54 -13.08 11.98
CA MET A 95 5.31 -13.33 10.77
C MET A 95 6.45 -12.31 10.60
N SER A 96 6.19 -11.03 10.83
CA SER A 96 7.22 -9.98 10.81
C SER A 96 8.32 -10.24 11.85
N LEU A 97 7.96 -10.68 13.06
CA LEU A 97 8.93 -11.03 14.09
C LEU A 97 9.82 -12.21 13.66
N ARG A 98 9.25 -13.26 13.05
CA ARG A 98 10.03 -14.40 12.54
C ARG A 98 11.03 -14.01 11.45
N GLN A 99 10.77 -12.93 10.74
CA GLN A 99 11.57 -12.44 9.63
C GLN A 99 12.43 -11.22 9.98
N GLN A 100 12.45 -10.80 11.24
CA GLN A 100 13.09 -9.56 11.68
C GLN A 100 14.56 -9.45 11.23
N GLN A 101 15.31 -10.55 11.24
CA GLN A 101 16.72 -10.52 10.86
C GLN A 101 16.90 -10.21 9.37
N GLN A 102 16.17 -10.91 8.51
CA GLN A 102 16.15 -10.63 7.07
C GLN A 102 15.61 -9.24 6.79
N ALA A 103 14.61 -8.80 7.56
CA ALA A 103 14.05 -7.46 7.47
C ALA A 103 15.09 -6.36 7.72
N ARG A 104 15.98 -6.56 8.70
CA ARG A 104 17.09 -5.64 8.99
C ARG A 104 18.12 -5.59 7.87
N ILE A 105 18.34 -6.69 7.14
CA ILE A 105 19.30 -6.72 6.03
C ILE A 105 18.80 -5.83 4.89
N TRP A 106 17.55 -6.01 4.42
CA TRP A 106 17.05 -5.18 3.31
C TRP A 106 16.73 -3.75 3.73
N THR A 107 16.29 -3.50 4.97
CA THR A 107 16.12 -2.13 5.47
C THR A 107 17.46 -1.40 5.65
N GLY A 108 18.52 -2.13 6.01
CA GLY A 108 19.89 -1.59 5.99
C GLY A 108 20.34 -1.19 4.59
N TYR A 109 20.11 -2.05 3.60
CA TYR A 109 20.40 -1.76 2.20
C TYR A 109 19.61 -0.55 1.69
N SER A 110 18.28 -0.61 1.75
CA SER A 110 17.38 0.44 1.26
C SER A 110 17.72 1.79 1.88
N LYS A 111 17.92 1.87 3.20
CA LYS A 111 18.36 3.10 3.86
C LYS A 111 19.68 3.64 3.33
N SER A 112 20.63 2.76 2.99
CA SER A 112 21.93 3.16 2.42
C SER A 112 21.84 3.65 0.97
N VAL A 113 20.79 3.28 0.23
CA VAL A 113 20.55 3.72 -1.15
C VAL A 113 19.39 4.71 -1.29
N PHE A 114 18.65 4.98 -0.20
CA PHE A 114 17.49 5.86 -0.19
C PHE A 114 17.88 7.29 -0.59
N ARG A 115 19.08 7.71 -0.16
CA ARG A 115 19.73 9.00 -0.48
C ARG A 115 21.17 8.73 -0.90
N PRO A 116 21.45 8.52 -2.19
CA PRO A 116 22.81 8.24 -2.59
C PRO A 116 23.66 9.53 -2.69
N ASP A 117 23.18 10.69 -2.20
CA ASP A 117 23.87 11.99 -2.24
C ASP A 117 24.37 12.37 -3.65
N GLY A 118 23.52 12.13 -4.66
CA GLY A 118 23.84 12.32 -6.08
C GLY A 118 24.82 11.30 -6.66
N GLN A 119 25.22 10.29 -5.89
CA GLN A 119 25.89 9.10 -6.41
C GLN A 119 24.85 8.12 -6.98
N PRO A 120 25.26 7.18 -7.83
CA PRO A 120 24.44 6.01 -8.10
C PRO A 120 24.18 5.23 -6.81
N ALA A 121 22.96 4.70 -6.67
CA ALA A 121 22.69 3.66 -5.68
C ALA A 121 23.71 2.53 -5.89
N ARG A 122 24.41 2.14 -4.83
CA ARG A 122 25.34 1.02 -4.89
C ARG A 122 24.58 -0.28 -5.16
N GLU A 123 25.27 -1.23 -5.77
CA GLU A 123 24.76 -2.60 -5.84
C GLU A 123 24.65 -3.23 -4.44
N PRO A 124 23.66 -4.10 -4.21
CA PRO A 124 23.58 -4.86 -2.97
C PRO A 124 24.73 -5.88 -2.90
N THR A 125 25.19 -6.14 -1.68
CA THR A 125 26.06 -7.28 -1.40
C THR A 125 25.31 -8.60 -1.65
N PRO A 126 26.00 -9.76 -1.80
CA PRO A 126 25.32 -11.05 -1.99
C PRO A 126 24.32 -11.39 -0.87
N GLU A 127 24.60 -10.98 0.38
CA GLU A 127 23.69 -11.17 1.50
C GLU A 127 22.44 -10.29 1.36
N GLU A 128 22.60 -9.01 1.03
CA GLU A 128 21.47 -8.10 0.78
C GLU A 128 20.63 -8.53 -0.42
N ALA A 129 21.27 -8.92 -1.52
CA ALA A 129 20.60 -9.41 -2.72
C ALA A 129 19.75 -10.67 -2.43
N SER A 130 20.16 -11.50 -1.47
CA SER A 130 19.42 -12.72 -1.11
C SER A 130 18.07 -12.49 -0.43
N VAL A 131 17.85 -11.29 0.13
CA VAL A 131 16.58 -10.91 0.80
C VAL A 131 15.73 -9.93 -0.03
N LEU A 132 16.29 -9.37 -1.10
CA LEU A 132 15.61 -8.47 -2.03
C LEU A 132 14.94 -9.24 -3.16
N SER A 133 13.78 -8.76 -3.60
CA SER A 133 13.18 -9.20 -4.86
C SER A 133 13.85 -8.43 -6.01
N SER A 134 13.68 -8.87 -7.26
CA SER A 134 14.32 -8.19 -8.39
C SER A 134 13.56 -8.33 -9.69
N PHE A 135 13.85 -7.40 -10.60
CA PHE A 135 13.47 -7.44 -12.00
C PHE A 135 14.72 -7.66 -12.84
N SER A 136 14.66 -8.56 -13.81
CA SER A 136 15.71 -8.75 -14.81
C SER A 136 15.20 -8.36 -16.19
N ARG A 137 16.02 -7.64 -16.95
CA ARG A 137 15.76 -7.33 -18.37
C ARG A 137 17.03 -7.53 -19.18
N SER A 138 16.89 -7.92 -20.44
CA SER A 138 18.03 -8.05 -21.35
C SER A 138 18.07 -6.86 -22.31
N VAL A 139 19.16 -6.10 -22.28
CA VAL A 139 19.40 -4.96 -23.18
C VAL A 139 20.67 -5.27 -23.96
N ASP A 140 20.57 -5.39 -25.28
CA ASP A 140 21.69 -5.73 -26.18
C ASP A 140 22.46 -7.00 -25.75
N GLY A 141 21.75 -7.96 -25.17
CA GLY A 141 22.32 -9.22 -24.67
C GLY A 141 22.99 -9.11 -23.29
N VAL A 142 22.98 -7.93 -22.65
CA VAL A 142 23.40 -7.72 -21.27
C VAL A 142 22.19 -7.84 -20.35
N SER A 143 22.26 -8.76 -19.40
CA SER A 143 21.24 -8.87 -18.35
C SER A 143 21.45 -7.75 -17.34
N LEU A 144 20.49 -6.84 -17.26
CA LEU A 144 20.38 -5.82 -16.23
C LEU A 144 19.45 -6.32 -15.13
N GLN A 145 19.88 -6.22 -13.88
CA GLN A 145 19.08 -6.56 -12.72
C GLN A 145 18.79 -5.28 -11.93
N SER A 146 17.52 -5.05 -11.60
CA SER A 146 17.09 -3.97 -10.71
C SER A 146 16.44 -4.57 -9.48
N TYR A 147 16.95 -4.21 -8.30
CA TYR A 147 16.44 -4.73 -7.04
C TYR A 147 15.25 -3.89 -6.54
N ILE A 148 14.36 -4.55 -5.80
CA ILE A 148 13.20 -3.95 -5.15
C ILE A 148 13.02 -4.60 -3.77
N GLU A 149 12.40 -3.89 -2.82
CA GLU A 149 12.06 -4.49 -1.55
C GLU A 149 11.10 -5.68 -1.70
N PRO A 150 11.19 -6.70 -0.82
CA PRO A 150 10.23 -7.79 -0.81
C PRO A 150 8.84 -7.30 -0.45
N LEU A 151 7.80 -7.86 -1.09
CA LEU A 151 6.44 -7.68 -0.60
C LEU A 151 6.32 -8.25 0.82
N HIS A 152 5.75 -7.44 1.70
CA HIS A 152 5.66 -7.72 3.12
C HIS A 152 4.28 -7.34 3.63
N GLY A 153 3.63 -8.23 4.39
CA GLY A 153 2.26 -8.03 4.85
C GLY A 153 2.06 -6.93 5.88
N MET A 154 3.15 -6.27 6.34
CA MET A 154 3.01 -5.03 7.11
C MET A 154 2.48 -3.87 6.27
N ALA A 155 2.70 -3.90 4.94
CA ALA A 155 2.42 -2.80 4.01
C ALA A 155 2.97 -1.43 4.43
N ARG A 156 3.92 -1.43 5.35
CA ARG A 156 4.63 -0.28 5.96
C ARG A 156 6.04 -0.77 6.28
N HIS A 157 6.82 0.03 6.99
CA HIS A 157 8.14 -0.38 7.45
C HIS A 157 8.05 -1.75 8.18
N PRO A 158 8.90 -2.75 7.86
CA PRO A 158 8.79 -4.10 8.42
C PRO A 158 8.99 -4.16 9.94
N MET A 159 9.62 -3.12 10.49
CA MET A 159 9.83 -2.90 11.92
C MET A 159 8.87 -1.86 12.53
N SER A 160 7.72 -1.60 11.88
CA SER A 160 6.76 -0.58 12.29
C SER A 160 6.29 -0.80 13.73
N GLU A 161 6.20 0.29 14.49
CA GLU A 161 5.70 0.32 15.87
C GLU A 161 4.27 -0.21 16.03
N SER A 162 3.52 -0.41 14.95
CA SER A 162 2.22 -1.10 14.96
C SER A 162 2.31 -2.50 15.60
N CYS A 163 3.47 -3.17 15.50
CA CYS A 163 3.71 -4.47 16.11
C CYS A 163 4.44 -4.42 17.46
N ARG A 164 4.54 -3.23 18.10
CA ARG A 164 5.24 -3.05 19.38
C ARG A 164 4.66 -3.86 20.53
N ALA A 165 3.35 -4.15 20.48
CA ALA A 165 2.69 -5.02 21.45
C ALA A 165 3.16 -6.49 21.34
N THR A 166 3.58 -6.92 20.14
CA THR A 166 4.14 -8.25 19.90
C THR A 166 5.60 -8.31 20.35
N ASP A 167 6.41 -7.30 20.01
CA ASP A 167 7.79 -7.20 20.45
C ASP A 167 8.26 -5.73 20.53
N PRO A 168 8.90 -5.29 21.63
CA PRO A 168 9.28 -3.89 21.83
C PRO A 168 10.38 -3.38 20.90
N SER A 169 11.05 -4.26 20.14
CA SER A 169 12.08 -3.90 19.15
C SER A 169 11.49 -3.36 17.83
N PHE A 170 10.17 -3.44 17.64
CA PHE A 170 9.45 -2.73 16.59
C PHE A 170 9.32 -1.25 16.97
N THR A 171 10.23 -0.44 16.44
CA THR A 171 10.38 0.98 16.80
C THR A 171 10.36 1.93 15.60
N ALA A 172 10.19 1.42 14.38
CA ALA A 172 10.14 2.28 13.21
C ALA A 172 8.80 3.03 13.16
N ASP A 173 8.85 4.28 12.71
CA ASP A 173 7.64 5.06 12.47
C ASP A 173 6.82 4.39 11.36
N THR A 174 5.49 4.40 11.45
CA THR A 174 4.61 3.80 10.43
C THR A 174 4.76 4.52 9.08
N PHE A 175 5.13 5.80 9.12
CA PHE A 175 5.36 6.66 7.96
C PHE A 175 6.84 6.71 7.54
N ASP A 176 7.72 5.91 8.13
CA ASP A 176 9.10 5.76 7.65
C ASP A 176 9.08 5.06 6.29
N ILE A 177 9.47 5.76 5.23
CA ILE A 177 9.52 5.24 3.85
C ILE A 177 10.94 4.86 3.42
N THR A 178 11.94 4.93 4.32
CA THR A 178 13.34 4.63 3.98
C THR A 178 13.58 3.17 3.62
N TYR A 179 12.58 2.31 3.83
CA TYR A 179 12.59 0.93 3.40
C TYR A 179 12.39 0.79 1.88
N ILE A 180 11.73 1.74 1.21
CA ILE A 180 11.37 1.59 -0.21
C ILE A 180 12.62 1.65 -1.10
N VAL A 181 12.74 0.70 -2.04
CA VAL A 181 13.81 0.65 -3.03
C VAL A 181 13.25 0.99 -4.41
N THR A 182 13.39 2.26 -4.79
CA THR A 182 12.96 2.79 -6.09
C THR A 182 13.99 2.59 -7.18
N GLU A 183 13.56 2.67 -8.44
CA GLU A 183 14.44 2.59 -9.60
C GLU A 183 15.54 3.67 -9.57
N ASN A 184 16.78 3.28 -9.90
CA ASN A 184 17.92 4.21 -9.99
C ASN A 184 18.49 4.25 -11.41
N ALA A 185 18.42 5.41 -12.07
CA ALA A 185 19.00 5.61 -13.40
C ALA A 185 20.37 6.29 -13.40
N CYS A 186 20.90 6.67 -12.24
CA CYS A 186 22.20 7.32 -12.17
C CYS A 186 23.33 6.40 -12.65
N GLY A 187 24.23 6.95 -13.47
CA GLY A 187 25.37 6.22 -14.02
C GLY A 187 25.05 5.28 -15.19
N ARG A 188 23.78 5.20 -15.63
CA ARG A 188 23.43 4.45 -16.85
C ARG A 188 24.03 5.09 -18.08
N SER A 189 24.45 4.26 -19.04
CA SER A 189 24.90 4.70 -20.36
C SER A 189 23.74 5.04 -21.31
N GLU A 190 22.55 4.54 -21.00
CA GLU A 190 21.32 4.81 -21.76
C GLU A 190 20.94 6.30 -21.64
N PRO A 191 20.36 6.91 -22.68
CA PRO A 191 19.77 8.23 -22.58
C PRO A 191 18.70 8.27 -21.47
N LYS A 192 18.62 9.37 -20.72
CA LYS A 192 17.53 9.60 -19.75
C LYS A 192 16.18 9.51 -20.51
N PRO A 193 15.24 8.65 -20.08
CA PRO A 193 13.91 8.63 -20.67
C PRO A 193 13.14 9.91 -20.33
N ILE A 194 12.02 10.15 -21.02
CA ILE A 194 11.03 11.11 -20.56
C ILE A 194 10.39 10.54 -19.31
N VAL A 195 10.32 11.32 -18.23
CA VAL A 195 9.83 10.86 -16.94
C VAL A 195 8.52 11.54 -16.59
N LYS A 196 7.47 10.74 -16.33
CA LYS A 196 6.13 11.24 -16.03
C LYS A 196 5.67 10.75 -14.66
N TYR A 197 5.10 11.65 -13.87
CA TYR A 197 4.54 11.33 -12.56
C TYR A 197 3.04 11.58 -12.53
N TYR A 198 2.26 10.60 -12.10
CA TYR A 198 0.82 10.72 -11.89
C TYR A 198 0.52 10.59 -10.40
N ASP A 199 0.07 11.67 -9.79
CA ASP A 199 -0.30 11.77 -8.38
C ASP A 199 -1.82 11.78 -8.25
N LEU A 200 -2.39 10.62 -7.93
CA LEU A 200 -3.83 10.48 -7.75
C LEU A 200 -4.15 10.67 -6.26
N GLY A 201 -4.66 11.86 -5.91
CA GLY A 201 -4.92 12.30 -4.54
C GLY A 201 -3.77 13.11 -3.95
N CYS A 202 -3.39 14.19 -4.65
CA CYS A 202 -2.36 15.11 -4.19
C CYS A 202 -2.91 16.04 -3.09
N THR A 203 -2.22 16.14 -1.96
CA THR A 203 -2.68 17.00 -0.85
C THR A 203 -2.32 18.48 -1.05
N ASP A 204 -2.81 19.36 -0.16
CA ASP A 204 -2.51 20.80 -0.21
C ASP A 204 -1.01 21.07 0.02
N ASN A 205 -0.39 21.73 -0.96
CA ASN A 205 1.00 22.13 -0.87
C ASN A 205 1.22 23.40 -0.01
N GLY A 206 0.21 24.25 0.18
CA GLY A 206 0.40 25.67 0.52
C GLY A 206 0.96 25.98 1.91
N ASN A 207 0.83 25.08 2.88
CA ASN A 207 1.50 25.23 4.19
C ASN A 207 3.00 24.90 4.15
N SER A 208 3.53 24.48 2.99
CA SER A 208 4.88 23.95 2.87
C SER A 208 5.72 24.81 1.91
N LEU A 209 5.92 26.09 2.24
CA LEU A 209 6.71 27.04 1.43
C LEU A 209 8.15 26.57 1.11
N ASN A 210 8.64 25.58 1.86
CA ASN A 210 9.96 24.96 1.70
C ASN A 210 9.88 23.46 1.34
N ALA A 211 8.74 22.98 0.80
CA ALA A 211 8.56 21.55 0.54
C ALA A 211 9.57 20.98 -0.46
N PHE A 212 9.96 21.80 -1.44
CA PHE A 212 10.96 21.45 -2.45
C PHE A 212 12.40 21.67 -1.97
N ASP A 213 12.62 22.15 -0.73
CA ASP A 213 13.96 22.28 -0.14
C ASP A 213 14.48 20.95 0.45
N GLY A 214 13.78 19.83 0.19
CA GLY A 214 14.22 18.48 0.54
C GLY A 214 13.97 18.06 2.00
N LEU A 215 13.65 18.98 2.91
CA LEU A 215 13.61 18.71 4.36
C LEU A 215 12.79 17.47 4.77
N LYS A 216 11.61 17.22 4.18
CA LYS A 216 10.79 16.04 4.55
C LYS A 216 11.32 14.74 3.97
N TYR A 217 11.78 14.78 2.73
CA TYR A 217 12.49 13.67 2.09
C TYR A 217 13.76 13.30 2.87
N ASP A 218 14.44 14.32 3.41
CA ASP A 218 15.66 14.15 4.18
C ASP A 218 15.49 13.32 5.46
N PHE A 219 14.30 13.38 6.07
CA PHE A 219 13.94 12.59 7.24
C PHE A 219 13.39 11.21 6.89
N GLY A 220 13.15 10.91 5.60
CA GLY A 220 12.58 9.63 5.18
C GLY A 220 11.14 9.43 5.65
N VAL A 221 10.38 10.51 5.78
CA VAL A 221 9.00 10.48 6.27
C VAL A 221 8.03 10.67 5.10
N GLY A 222 7.09 9.75 4.92
CA GLY A 222 6.07 9.80 3.86
C GLY A 222 5.00 10.88 4.06
N LEU A 223 4.97 11.54 5.22
CA LEU A 223 3.96 12.56 5.55
C LEU A 223 4.18 13.89 4.83
N GLY A 224 3.20 14.33 4.06
CA GLY A 224 3.15 15.68 3.51
C GLY A 224 2.65 15.73 2.09
N PRO A 225 2.95 16.84 1.39
CA PRO A 225 2.68 16.90 -0.04
C PRO A 225 3.53 15.87 -0.79
N SER A 226 2.87 15.06 -1.61
CA SER A 226 3.48 13.99 -2.41
C SER A 226 4.37 14.54 -3.52
N ILE A 227 3.93 15.57 -4.25
CA ILE A 227 4.69 16.12 -5.38
C ILE A 227 6.15 16.48 -5.02
N PRO A 228 6.43 17.29 -3.97
CA PRO A 228 7.80 17.64 -3.62
C PRO A 228 8.62 16.43 -3.15
N LEU A 229 7.99 15.51 -2.42
CA LEU A 229 8.64 14.29 -1.94
C LEU A 229 9.08 13.40 -3.11
N PHE A 230 8.14 13.06 -4.00
CA PHE A 230 8.42 12.22 -5.17
C PHE A 230 9.38 12.91 -6.13
N PHE A 231 9.22 14.20 -6.36
CA PHE A 231 10.14 14.97 -7.19
C PHE A 231 11.58 14.84 -6.68
N GLN A 232 11.81 15.02 -5.37
CA GLN A 232 13.14 14.90 -4.80
C GLN A 232 13.66 13.46 -4.82
N MET A 233 12.81 12.47 -4.49
CA MET A 233 13.15 11.05 -4.58
C MET A 233 13.69 10.69 -5.97
N TYR A 234 12.96 11.04 -7.03
CA TYR A 234 13.34 10.65 -8.39
C TYR A 234 14.44 11.52 -8.99
N LYS A 235 14.52 12.80 -8.61
CA LYS A 235 15.65 13.66 -9.00
C LYS A 235 16.98 13.10 -8.52
N ASP A 236 17.06 12.60 -7.28
CA ASP A 236 18.28 11.97 -6.74
C ASP A 236 18.66 10.64 -7.41
N ARG A 237 17.74 10.09 -8.21
CA ARG A 237 17.89 8.85 -8.97
C ARG A 237 18.10 9.10 -10.46
N CYS A 238 18.42 10.36 -10.82
CA CYS A 238 18.61 10.81 -12.19
C CYS A 238 17.37 10.60 -13.08
N LEU A 239 16.19 10.60 -12.45
CA LEU A 239 14.86 10.44 -13.05
C LEU A 239 13.99 11.66 -12.75
N GLU A 240 14.56 12.88 -12.79
CA GLU A 240 13.79 14.11 -12.57
C GLU A 240 12.59 14.19 -13.52
N PHE A 241 11.40 14.49 -12.98
CA PHE A 241 10.15 14.52 -13.76
C PHE A 241 10.14 15.61 -14.82
N ASP A 242 9.75 15.22 -16.03
CA ASP A 242 9.51 16.08 -17.18
C ASP A 242 8.05 16.56 -17.20
N GLU A 243 7.11 15.71 -16.75
CA GLU A 243 5.69 16.05 -16.56
C GLU A 243 5.14 15.46 -15.25
N ILE A 244 4.26 16.21 -14.58
CA ILE A 244 3.59 15.84 -13.33
C ILE A 244 2.11 16.09 -13.51
N PHE A 245 1.28 15.06 -13.37
CA PHE A 245 -0.17 15.16 -13.43
C PHE A 245 -0.74 14.87 -12.04
N ALA A 246 -1.52 15.80 -11.50
CA ALA A 246 -1.95 15.75 -10.11
C ALA A 246 -3.46 15.94 -9.98
N TRP A 247 -4.14 15.03 -9.26
CA TRP A 247 -5.58 15.08 -9.03
C TRP A 247 -5.89 15.28 -7.56
N GLU A 248 -6.92 16.10 -7.29
CA GLU A 248 -7.48 16.25 -5.95
C GLU A 248 -8.98 16.51 -6.05
N VAL A 249 -9.77 15.75 -5.29
CA VAL A 249 -11.24 15.85 -5.29
C VAL A 249 -11.73 17.01 -4.42
N THR A 250 -11.04 17.29 -3.33
CA THR A 250 -11.35 18.35 -2.38
C THR A 250 -11.14 19.70 -3.06
N PRO A 251 -12.13 20.59 -3.09
CA PRO A 251 -11.96 21.92 -3.67
C PRO A 251 -10.79 22.67 -3.01
N MET A 252 -9.78 23.03 -3.79
CA MET A 252 -8.56 23.70 -3.33
C MET A 252 -8.54 25.17 -3.70
N ASN A 253 -7.92 26.00 -2.86
CA ASN A 253 -7.54 27.35 -3.27
C ASN A 253 -6.36 27.26 -4.24
N VAL A 254 -6.63 27.38 -5.53
CA VAL A 254 -5.65 27.22 -6.61
C VAL A 254 -4.43 28.15 -6.41
N THR A 255 -4.61 29.38 -5.96
CA THR A 255 -3.48 30.30 -5.72
C THR A 255 -2.58 29.80 -4.59
N HIS A 256 -3.19 29.32 -3.50
CA HIS A 256 -2.47 28.74 -2.36
C HIS A 256 -1.74 27.45 -2.75
N TRP A 257 -2.38 26.58 -3.53
CA TRP A 257 -1.82 25.30 -3.97
C TRP A 257 -0.59 25.47 -4.87
N TRP A 258 -0.60 26.46 -5.77
CA TRP A 258 0.50 26.75 -6.69
C TRP A 258 1.66 27.54 -6.07
N GLN A 259 1.41 28.28 -4.98
CA GLN A 259 2.40 29.14 -4.32
C GLN A 259 3.74 28.44 -4.01
N PRO A 260 3.77 27.25 -3.37
CA PRO A 260 5.01 26.59 -2.98
C PRO A 260 5.74 25.89 -4.13
N ILE A 261 5.13 25.77 -5.32
CA ILE A 261 5.74 25.11 -6.47
C ILE A 261 6.70 26.08 -7.18
N PRO A 262 8.02 25.80 -7.24
CA PRO A 262 9.00 26.66 -7.90
C PRO A 262 8.69 26.86 -9.39
N ASP A 263 9.02 28.03 -9.94
CA ASP A 263 8.70 28.36 -11.34
C ASP A 263 9.28 27.37 -12.36
N HIS A 264 10.48 26.83 -12.09
CA HIS A 264 11.14 25.83 -12.94
C HIS A 264 10.49 24.43 -12.87
N ILE A 265 9.58 24.19 -11.93
CA ILE A 265 8.78 22.96 -11.83
C ILE A 265 7.34 23.23 -12.27
N ARG A 266 6.81 24.43 -12.00
CA ARG A 266 5.42 24.81 -12.24
C ARG A 266 4.97 24.54 -13.68
N HIS A 267 5.82 24.78 -14.68
CA HIS A 267 5.49 24.55 -16.09
C HIS A 267 5.37 23.07 -16.49
N ARG A 268 5.78 22.14 -15.61
CA ARG A 268 5.70 20.70 -15.80
C ARG A 268 4.48 20.09 -15.11
N VAL A 269 3.75 20.87 -14.31
CA VAL A 269 2.66 20.37 -13.48
C VAL A 269 1.31 20.65 -14.14
N HIS A 270 0.48 19.62 -14.19
CA HIS A 270 -0.89 19.62 -14.68
C HIS A 270 -1.82 19.30 -13.51
N PHE A 271 -2.49 20.31 -12.95
CA PHE A 271 -3.35 20.14 -11.78
C PHE A 271 -4.82 20.03 -12.16
N TYR A 272 -5.46 18.94 -11.72
CA TYR A 272 -6.86 18.61 -11.93
C TYR A 272 -7.58 18.60 -10.59
N ASN A 273 -8.20 19.72 -10.22
CA ASN A 273 -9.01 19.78 -9.00
C ASN A 273 -10.43 19.23 -9.21
N ILE A 274 -10.49 17.97 -9.62
CA ILE A 274 -11.70 17.18 -9.89
C ILE A 274 -11.44 15.73 -9.45
N PRO A 275 -12.49 14.97 -9.10
CA PRO A 275 -12.32 13.55 -8.79
C PRO A 275 -11.77 12.77 -9.98
N VAL A 276 -10.92 11.78 -9.68
CA VAL A 276 -10.59 10.71 -10.64
C VAL A 276 -11.85 9.86 -10.86
N ALA A 277 -12.18 9.61 -12.12
CA ALA A 277 -13.37 8.87 -12.51
C ALA A 277 -12.97 7.55 -13.19
N GLU A 278 -13.36 6.42 -12.60
CA GLU A 278 -13.22 5.10 -13.22
C GLU A 278 -14.52 4.32 -13.19
N ASN A 279 -14.65 3.42 -14.17
CA ASN A 279 -15.79 2.51 -14.20
C ASN A 279 -15.70 1.52 -13.02
N PRO A 280 -16.82 1.13 -12.40
CA PRO A 280 -16.80 0.08 -11.40
C PRO A 280 -16.31 -1.24 -12.00
N CYS A 281 -15.80 -2.14 -11.17
CA CYS A 281 -15.58 -3.52 -11.60
C CYS A 281 -16.91 -4.24 -11.86
N PRO A 282 -16.98 -5.10 -12.91
CA PRO A 282 -15.88 -5.59 -13.75
C PRO A 282 -15.55 -4.72 -14.98
N GLN A 283 -16.25 -3.60 -15.20
CA GLN A 283 -16.08 -2.78 -16.40
C GLN A 283 -14.69 -2.13 -16.49
N ALA A 284 -14.06 -1.72 -15.37
CA ALA A 284 -12.68 -1.24 -15.37
C ALA A 284 -11.70 -2.22 -16.05
N LEU A 285 -11.90 -3.52 -15.80
CA LEU A 285 -10.97 -4.58 -16.20
C LEU A 285 -11.03 -4.94 -17.70
N ARG A 286 -12.14 -4.63 -18.38
CA ARG A 286 -12.42 -5.16 -19.74
C ARG A 286 -13.24 -4.25 -20.64
N GLY A 287 -13.91 -3.26 -20.06
CA GLY A 287 -14.80 -2.35 -20.75
C GLY A 287 -14.05 -1.15 -21.33
N PRO A 288 -14.78 -0.27 -22.03
CA PRO A 288 -14.24 1.03 -22.40
C PRO A 288 -13.88 1.82 -21.14
N LEU A 289 -12.84 2.65 -21.22
CA LEU A 289 -12.50 3.59 -20.15
C LEU A 289 -13.46 4.79 -20.17
N PRO A 290 -13.75 5.43 -19.02
CA PRO A 290 -14.59 6.61 -18.99
C PRO A 290 -14.08 7.74 -19.88
N GLU A 291 -14.99 8.54 -20.42
CA GLU A 291 -14.60 9.60 -21.37
C GLU A 291 -13.94 10.82 -20.72
N LYS A 292 -14.21 11.07 -19.43
CA LYS A 292 -13.76 12.26 -18.72
C LYS A 292 -13.29 11.88 -17.33
N GLY A 293 -12.20 12.52 -16.89
CA GLY A 293 -11.65 12.34 -15.54
C GLY A 293 -11.00 10.97 -15.30
N SER A 294 -10.92 10.10 -16.31
CA SER A 294 -10.25 8.81 -16.20
C SER A 294 -8.74 8.98 -16.29
N PHE A 295 -8.06 8.55 -15.23
CA PHE A 295 -6.61 8.44 -15.19
C PHE A 295 -6.14 7.40 -16.21
N LEU A 296 -6.79 6.23 -16.26
CA LEU A 296 -6.37 5.16 -17.17
C LEU A 296 -6.46 5.59 -18.63
N ARG A 297 -7.48 6.39 -18.98
CA ARG A 297 -7.62 6.94 -20.32
C ARG A 297 -6.53 7.95 -20.63
N LEU A 298 -6.30 8.89 -19.71
CA LEU A 298 -5.25 9.88 -19.89
C LEU A 298 -3.88 9.21 -20.03
N LEU A 299 -3.58 8.19 -19.21
CA LEU A 299 -2.34 7.40 -19.32
C LEU A 299 -2.12 6.86 -20.74
N GLN A 300 -3.16 6.35 -21.41
CA GLN A 300 -3.06 5.89 -22.80
C GLN A 300 -2.86 7.03 -23.82
N GLU A 301 -3.33 8.23 -23.50
CA GLU A 301 -3.25 9.41 -24.38
C GLU A 301 -1.93 10.18 -24.16
N SER A 302 -1.31 10.08 -22.98
CA SER A 302 -0.16 10.88 -22.58
C SER A 302 1.12 10.10 -22.31
N ALA A 303 1.12 8.77 -22.25
CA ALA A 303 2.34 7.98 -22.05
C ALA A 303 2.64 7.04 -23.23
N GLU A 304 3.92 6.81 -23.46
CA GLU A 304 4.43 5.83 -24.41
C GLU A 304 5.22 4.74 -23.67
N PRO A 305 5.32 3.49 -24.20
CA PRO A 305 6.10 2.43 -23.57
C PRO A 305 7.61 2.71 -23.40
N SER A 306 8.13 3.79 -24.00
CA SER A 306 9.52 4.24 -23.84
C SER A 306 9.71 5.31 -22.76
N ASP A 307 8.61 5.85 -22.21
CA ASP A 307 8.67 6.75 -21.07
C ASP A 307 9.02 5.97 -19.79
N PHE A 308 9.48 6.67 -18.75
CA PHE A 308 9.51 6.14 -17.39
C PHE A 308 8.35 6.74 -16.60
N VAL A 309 7.39 5.92 -16.23
CA VAL A 309 6.12 6.37 -15.62
C VAL A 309 6.01 5.91 -14.17
N VAL A 310 5.83 6.90 -13.29
CA VAL A 310 5.59 6.72 -11.85
C VAL A 310 4.15 7.08 -11.52
N VAL A 311 3.46 6.22 -10.77
CA VAL A 311 2.07 6.45 -10.35
C VAL A 311 1.96 6.35 -8.83
N LYS A 312 1.38 7.35 -8.17
CA LYS A 312 0.88 7.26 -6.79
C LYS A 312 -0.64 7.13 -6.85
N VAL A 313 -1.17 6.13 -6.15
CA VAL A 313 -2.60 5.92 -5.93
C VAL A 313 -2.88 5.97 -4.43
N ASP A 314 -3.46 7.07 -3.99
CA ASP A 314 -3.90 7.30 -2.61
C ASP A 314 -4.99 8.38 -2.71
N ILE A 315 -6.21 7.91 -2.99
CA ILE A 315 -7.38 8.74 -3.27
C ILE A 315 -8.42 8.47 -2.19
N ASP A 316 -8.70 9.49 -1.38
CA ASP A 316 -9.78 9.45 -0.41
C ASP A 316 -11.13 9.08 -1.06
N HIS A 317 -11.67 7.91 -0.70
CA HIS A 317 -12.95 7.39 -1.20
C HIS A 317 -13.04 7.28 -2.74
N GLY A 318 -11.90 7.21 -3.41
CA GLY A 318 -11.81 7.12 -4.87
C GLY A 318 -11.86 5.69 -5.43
N PRO A 319 -11.81 5.55 -6.77
CA PRO A 319 -11.85 4.25 -7.44
C PRO A 319 -10.45 3.58 -7.49
N GLU A 320 -9.75 3.55 -6.36
CA GLU A 320 -8.35 3.10 -6.28
C GLU A 320 -8.18 1.64 -6.73
N LEU A 321 -9.06 0.75 -6.23
CA LEU A 321 -8.99 -0.66 -6.58
C LEU A 321 -9.35 -0.90 -8.05
N GLU A 322 -10.34 -0.18 -8.59
CA GLU A 322 -10.67 -0.24 -10.01
C GLU A 322 -9.47 0.13 -10.89
N ILE A 323 -8.71 1.16 -10.51
CA ILE A 323 -7.49 1.60 -11.20
C ILE A 323 -6.42 0.51 -11.13
N VAL A 324 -6.04 0.09 -9.93
CA VAL A 324 -4.88 -0.78 -9.73
C VAL A 324 -5.15 -2.20 -10.24
N GLU A 325 -6.39 -2.70 -10.10
CA GLU A 325 -6.78 -3.99 -10.69
C GLU A 325 -6.81 -3.92 -12.21
N ALA A 326 -7.22 -2.80 -12.81
CA ALA A 326 -7.14 -2.63 -14.27
C ALA A 326 -5.69 -2.62 -14.75
N LEU A 327 -4.76 -1.96 -14.05
CA LEU A 327 -3.33 -2.01 -14.36
C LEU A 327 -2.77 -3.43 -14.26
N ALA A 328 -3.17 -4.21 -13.25
CA ALA A 328 -2.72 -5.60 -13.09
C ALA A 328 -3.29 -6.55 -14.16
N GLU A 329 -4.48 -6.28 -14.69
CA GLU A 329 -5.20 -7.20 -15.59
C GLU A 329 -5.12 -6.81 -17.08
N ARG A 330 -4.74 -5.57 -17.41
CA ARG A 330 -4.76 -5.03 -18.78
C ARG A 330 -3.33 -4.77 -19.28
N PRO A 331 -2.73 -5.68 -20.06
CA PRO A 331 -1.37 -5.54 -20.56
C PRO A 331 -1.10 -4.23 -21.29
N GLU A 332 -2.09 -3.74 -22.02
CA GLU A 332 -1.97 -2.49 -22.78
C GLU A 332 -1.83 -1.25 -21.88
N LEU A 333 -2.26 -1.33 -20.62
CA LEU A 333 -2.05 -0.31 -19.59
C LEU A 333 -0.81 -0.59 -18.75
N ALA A 334 -0.58 -1.86 -18.39
CA ALA A 334 0.57 -2.27 -17.58
C ALA A 334 1.90 -1.86 -18.21
N GLN A 335 2.04 -2.00 -19.53
CA GLN A 335 3.24 -1.61 -20.27
C GLN A 335 3.54 -0.09 -20.25
N LEU A 336 2.63 0.73 -19.74
CA LEU A 336 2.76 2.19 -19.66
C LEU A 336 3.14 2.67 -18.24
N VAL A 337 3.34 1.75 -17.28
CA VAL A 337 3.67 2.08 -15.89
C VAL A 337 4.89 1.28 -15.46
N ASP A 338 5.96 1.97 -15.07
CA ASP A 338 7.17 1.33 -14.58
C ASP A 338 7.12 1.13 -13.07
N GLU A 339 6.58 2.10 -12.33
CA GLU A 339 6.62 2.11 -10.87
C GLU A 339 5.32 2.66 -10.27
N ILE A 340 4.78 1.97 -9.26
CA ILE A 340 3.52 2.34 -8.61
C ILE A 340 3.62 2.29 -7.09
N PHE A 341 3.02 3.28 -6.44
CA PHE A 341 2.90 3.42 -4.99
C PHE A 341 1.41 3.40 -4.66
N PHE A 342 0.98 2.40 -3.90
CA PHE A 342 -0.44 2.20 -3.63
C PHE A 342 -0.73 2.05 -2.13
N GLU A 343 -1.58 2.94 -1.58
CA GLU A 343 -2.08 2.80 -0.22
C GLU A 343 -3.23 1.79 -0.20
N TYR A 344 -2.88 0.52 -0.08
CA TYR A 344 -3.90 -0.51 0.05
C TYR A 344 -4.52 -0.48 1.45
N HIS A 345 -5.71 0.07 1.56
CA HIS A 345 -6.51 0.02 2.79
C HIS A 345 -7.02 -1.41 3.07
N PHE A 346 -6.47 -2.13 4.05
CA PHE A 346 -6.93 -3.45 4.51
C PHE A 346 -7.06 -3.55 6.04
N ASP A 347 -7.73 -4.60 6.53
CA ASP A 347 -7.90 -4.80 7.97
C ASP A 347 -6.57 -5.20 8.64
N PHE A 348 -6.00 -4.25 9.38
CA PHE A 348 -4.84 -4.43 10.25
C PHE A 348 -5.26 -4.02 11.67
N PRO A 349 -5.60 -4.98 12.56
CA PRO A 349 -6.18 -4.69 13.87
C PRO A 349 -5.34 -3.76 14.76
N GLU A 350 -4.02 -3.78 14.61
CA GLU A 350 -3.11 -2.93 15.38
C GLU A 350 -2.90 -1.53 14.78
N LEU A 351 -3.37 -1.24 13.55
CA LEU A 351 -3.38 0.10 12.91
C LEU A 351 -4.72 0.85 13.08
N TYR A 352 -5.62 0.29 13.88
CA TYR A 352 -7.06 0.57 13.88
C TYR A 352 -7.54 2.01 14.21
N PRO A 353 -6.81 2.92 14.88
CA PRO A 353 -7.31 4.30 14.98
C PRO A 353 -7.00 5.17 13.75
N GLY A 354 -6.12 4.75 12.83
CA GLY A 354 -5.64 5.59 11.72
C GLY A 354 -6.52 5.61 10.47
N TRP A 355 -7.07 4.46 10.05
CA TRP A 355 -7.68 4.29 8.72
C TRP A 355 -9.21 4.39 8.69
N GLY A 356 -9.83 4.90 9.76
CA GLY A 356 -11.28 4.99 9.89
C GLY A 356 -11.98 3.63 10.04
N TYR A 357 -13.31 3.67 10.25
CA TYR A 357 -14.09 2.45 10.48
C TYR A 357 -14.45 1.74 9.16
N PRO A 358 -14.08 0.45 8.98
CA PRO A 358 -14.45 -0.39 7.84
C PRO A 358 -15.95 -0.44 7.48
N PRO A 359 -16.25 -0.68 6.19
CA PRO A 359 -16.61 -2.04 5.81
C PRO A 359 -15.53 -2.72 4.93
N TRP A 360 -14.27 -2.67 5.38
CA TRP A 360 -13.09 -3.38 4.85
C TRP A 360 -13.12 -4.91 5.03
N ASN A 361 -14.28 -5.53 5.30
CA ASN A 361 -14.43 -6.93 5.72
C ASN A 361 -13.90 -7.98 4.71
N HIS A 362 -13.35 -7.54 3.57
CA HIS A 362 -12.90 -8.33 2.42
C HIS A 362 -11.52 -7.91 1.91
N ARG A 363 -10.96 -6.83 2.48
CA ARG A 363 -9.62 -6.34 2.20
C ARG A 363 -8.71 -6.89 3.28
N THR A 364 -7.84 -7.81 2.88
CA THR A 364 -6.92 -8.53 3.76
C THR A 364 -5.48 -8.33 3.30
N VAL A 365 -4.52 -8.63 4.17
CA VAL A 365 -3.09 -8.73 3.78
C VAL A 365 -2.91 -9.61 2.55
N ASN A 366 -3.57 -10.78 2.50
CA ASN A 366 -3.38 -11.71 1.39
C ASN A 366 -3.88 -11.14 0.06
N THR A 367 -5.01 -10.42 0.07
CA THR A 367 -5.52 -9.76 -1.15
C THR A 367 -4.63 -8.59 -1.58
N ALA A 368 -4.03 -7.88 -0.63
CA ALA A 368 -3.11 -6.78 -0.91
C ALA A 368 -1.80 -7.32 -1.53
N LEU A 369 -1.22 -8.36 -0.93
CA LEU A 369 -0.03 -9.04 -1.44
C LEU A 369 -0.26 -9.66 -2.82
N ASP A 370 -1.41 -10.32 -3.04
CA ASP A 370 -1.77 -10.88 -4.35
C ASP A 370 -1.83 -9.79 -5.43
N LEU A 371 -2.47 -8.65 -5.16
CA LEU A 371 -2.56 -7.56 -6.11
C LEU A 371 -1.19 -6.97 -6.46
N LEU A 372 -0.37 -6.64 -5.45
CA LEU A 372 0.97 -6.13 -5.71
C LEU A 372 1.85 -7.16 -6.43
N GLN A 373 1.73 -8.45 -6.10
CA GLN A 373 2.45 -9.49 -6.83
C GLN A 373 2.04 -9.53 -8.30
N ARG A 374 0.74 -9.42 -8.62
CA ARG A 374 0.26 -9.38 -10.01
C ARG A 374 0.80 -8.16 -10.77
N LEU A 375 0.90 -6.99 -10.14
CA LEU A 375 1.55 -5.82 -10.72
C LEU A 375 3.03 -6.10 -11.03
N ARG A 376 3.78 -6.70 -10.09
CA ARG A 376 5.19 -7.07 -10.31
C ARG A 376 5.34 -8.11 -11.42
N LEU A 377 4.48 -9.12 -11.47
CA LEU A 377 4.43 -10.10 -12.56
C LEU A 377 4.05 -9.46 -13.92
N ALA A 378 3.33 -8.33 -13.91
CA ALA A 378 3.03 -7.55 -15.11
C ALA A 378 4.20 -6.63 -15.55
N GLY A 379 5.29 -6.57 -14.78
CA GLY A 379 6.46 -5.73 -15.05
C GLY A 379 6.48 -4.41 -14.27
N ILE A 380 5.49 -4.16 -13.41
CA ILE A 380 5.37 -2.91 -12.67
C ILE A 380 6.06 -3.04 -11.29
N ARG A 381 7.02 -2.17 -11.00
CA ARG A 381 7.63 -2.05 -9.67
C ARG A 381 6.61 -1.50 -8.68
N SER A 382 5.92 -2.39 -7.96
CA SER A 382 4.87 -1.98 -7.02
C SER A 382 5.34 -1.91 -5.57
N HIS A 383 5.04 -0.79 -4.91
CA HIS A 383 5.34 -0.49 -3.52
C HIS A 383 4.05 -0.29 -2.72
N PHE A 384 4.04 -0.78 -1.48
CA PHE A 384 3.02 -0.34 -0.52
C PHE A 384 3.31 1.11 -0.11
N TRP A 385 2.31 1.97 -0.26
CA TRP A 385 2.32 3.36 0.20
C TRP A 385 1.70 3.50 1.59
N ILE A 386 2.18 4.52 2.32
CA ILE A 386 1.91 4.81 3.74
C ILE A 386 0.49 5.19 4.07
#